data_AF-A0A8T4VVZ3-F1
#
_entry.id   AF-A0A8T4VVZ3-F1
#
_cell.length_a   1.000
_cell.length_b   1.000
_cell.length_c   1.000
_cell.angle_alpha   90.00
_cell.angle_beta   90.00
_cell.angle_gamma   90.00
#
_symmetry.space_group_name_H-M   'P 1'
#
loop_
_entity.id
_entity.type
_entity.pdbx_description
1 polymer ?
#
loop_
_entity_poly.entity_id
_entity_poly.type
_entity_poly.pdbx_seq_one_letter_code
_entity_poly.pdbx_strand_id
1 'polypeptide(L)' 'MNRRIKTIATVVLLALVVPSVMAFTGQLNTVPDTEPRQLNDPPTAPTINGPSSGDAGTSYQYTVQSTDPDGDSICSN' A
#
# COMPACT_ATOMS: atom_id res chain seq x y z
N MET A 1 -19.83 -26.87 -43.93
CA MET A 1 -19.92 -25.69 -43.04
C MET A 1 -20.85 -24.67 -43.67
N ASN A 2 -22.03 -24.47 -43.10
CA ASN A 2 -23.10 -23.70 -43.75
C ASN A 2 -22.75 -22.21 -43.69
N ARG A 3 -22.80 -21.48 -44.81
CA ARG A 3 -22.45 -20.04 -44.85
C ARG A 3 -23.19 -19.25 -43.76
N ARG A 4 -24.44 -19.63 -43.48
CA ARG A 4 -25.27 -19.07 -42.40
C ARG A 4 -24.67 -19.29 -40.99
N ILE A 5 -24.19 -20.50 -40.70
CA ILE A 5 -23.56 -20.84 -39.40
C ILE A 5 -22.25 -20.07 -39.22
N LYS A 6 -21.46 -19.94 -40.29
CA LYS A 6 -20.19 -19.20 -40.26
C LYS A 6 -20.41 -17.71 -39.97
N THR A 7 -21.41 -17.09 -40.60
CA THR A 7 -21.78 -15.69 -40.35
C THR A 7 -22.26 -15.46 -38.91
N ILE A 8 -23.12 -16.34 -38.39
CA ILE A 8 -23.61 -16.23 -37.00
C ILE A 8 -22.45 -16.38 -36.01
N ALA A 9 -21.58 -17.38 -36.20
CA ALA A 9 -20.42 -17.60 -35.34
C ALA A 9 -19.47 -16.40 -35.33
N THR A 10 -19.22 -15.76 -36.48
CA THR A 10 -18.40 -14.55 -36.55
C THR A 10 -19.04 -13.35 -35.86
N VAL A 11 -20.36 -13.16 -36.01
CA VAL A 11 -21.06 -12.03 -35.36
C VAL A 11 -21.09 -12.22 -33.84
N VAL A 12 -21.29 -13.44 -33.35
CA VAL A 12 -21.25 -13.75 -31.91
C VAL A 12 -19.85 -13.57 -31.35
N LEU A 13 -18.81 -14.06 -32.05
CA LEU A 13 -17.43 -13.86 -31.62
C LEU A 13 -17.07 -12.37 -31.54
N LEU A 14 -17.46 -11.58 -32.54
CA LEU A 14 -17.26 -10.12 -32.51
C LEU A 14 -18.03 -9.47 -31.35
N ALA A 15 -19.29 -9.82 -31.15
CA ALA A 15 -20.12 -9.26 -30.08
C ALA A 15 -19.67 -9.64 -28.66
N LEU A 16 -18.95 -10.75 -28.48
CA LEU A 16 -18.36 -11.14 -27.20
C LEU A 16 -16.98 -10.49 -26.99
N VAL A 17 -16.16 -10.42 -28.04
CA VAL A 17 -14.79 -9.89 -27.94
C VAL A 17 -14.80 -8.36 -27.83
N VAL A 18 -15.67 -7.65 -28.54
CA VAL A 18 -15.74 -6.17 -28.51
C VAL A 18 -15.98 -5.60 -27.10
N PRO A 19 -17.03 -5.99 -26.35
CA PRO A 19 -17.22 -5.49 -24.98
C PRO A 19 -16.11 -5.95 -24.03
N SER A 20 -15.52 -7.14 -24.22
CA SER A 20 -14.38 -7.59 -23.41
C SER A 20 -13.12 -6.75 -23.62
N VAL A 21 -12.81 -6.35 -24.86
CA VAL A 21 -11.68 -5.45 -25.16
C VAL A 21 -11.92 -4.06 -24.58
N MET A 22 -13.16 -3.54 -24.64
CA MET A 22 -13.52 -2.23 -24.07
C MET A 22 -13.57 -2.23 -22.53
N ALA A 23 -13.84 -3.38 -21.89
CA ALA A 23 -13.76 -3.54 -20.44
C ALA A 23 -12.31 -3.68 -19.94
N PHE A 24 -11.40 -4.19 -20.78
CA PHE A 24 -9.98 -4.35 -20.42
C PHE A 24 -9.19 -3.02 -20.46
N THR A 25 -9.66 -2.03 -21.21
CA THR A 25 -9.10 -0.66 -21.18
C THR A 25 -9.52 0.13 -19.94
N GLY A 26 -10.36 -0.44 -19.07
CA GLY A 26 -10.95 0.25 -17.92
C GLY A 26 -10.24 0.05 -16.58
N GLN A 27 -9.11 -0.64 -16.53
CA GLN A 27 -8.43 -0.89 -15.24
C GLN A 27 -6.91 -1.01 -15.34
N LEU A 28 -6.28 -0.15 -16.14
CA LEU A 28 -5.03 0.42 -15.67
C LEU A 28 -5.43 1.70 -14.95
N ASN A 29 -5.57 1.61 -13.63
CA ASN A 29 -5.47 2.79 -12.79
C ASN A 29 -4.01 3.26 -12.89
N THR A 30 -3.56 3.70 -14.07
CA THR A 30 -2.45 4.64 -14.18
C THR A 30 -2.99 5.98 -13.72
N VAL A 31 -3.22 6.08 -12.41
CA VAL A 31 -2.79 7.32 -11.76
C VAL A 31 -1.35 7.47 -12.26
N PRO A 32 -1.02 8.54 -13.01
CA PRO A 32 0.36 8.72 -13.40
C PRO A 32 1.17 8.59 -12.11
N ASP A 33 2.10 7.64 -12.08
CA ASP A 33 3.04 7.41 -10.96
C ASP A 33 4.02 8.59 -10.91
N THR A 34 3.45 9.79 -10.88
CA THR A 34 4.06 11.10 -10.95
C THR A 34 3.61 11.94 -9.76
N GLU A 35 2.68 11.44 -8.95
CA GLU A 35 2.74 11.71 -7.51
C GLU A 35 3.83 10.79 -6.95
N PRO A 36 4.98 11.31 -6.49
CA PRO A 36 5.96 10.46 -5.83
C PRO A 36 5.26 9.82 -4.64
N ARG A 37 5.09 8.49 -4.64
CA ARG A 37 4.73 7.80 -3.41
C ARG A 37 5.83 8.11 -2.41
N GLN A 38 5.51 8.90 -1.39
CA GLN A 38 6.47 9.22 -0.34
C GLN A 38 6.97 7.89 0.24
N LEU A 39 8.29 7.71 0.22
CA LEU A 39 8.90 6.54 0.81
C LEU A 39 8.79 6.68 2.32
N ASN A 40 8.36 5.63 3.01
CA ASN A 40 8.32 5.62 4.47
C ASN A 40 9.74 5.67 5.03
N ASP A 41 9.95 6.55 5.98
CA ASP A 41 11.13 6.64 6.81
C ASP A 41 10.87 5.93 8.15
N PRO A 42 11.91 5.39 8.81
CA PRO A 42 11.77 4.82 10.14
C PRO A 42 11.61 5.93 11.20
N PRO A 43 11.05 5.62 12.38
CA PRO A 43 11.11 6.51 13.53
C PRO A 43 12.56 6.86 13.92
N THR A 44 12.75 8.01 14.55
CA THR A 44 14.04 8.40 15.11
C THR A 44 14.48 7.44 16.21
N ALA A 45 15.79 7.23 16.34
CA ALA A 45 16.33 6.43 17.43
C ALA A 45 15.84 6.98 18.79
N PRO A 46 15.33 6.12 19.69
CA PRO A 46 14.77 6.60 20.93
C PRO A 46 15.85 7.19 21.84
N THR A 47 15.54 8.33 22.45
CA THR A 47 16.34 8.88 23.55
C THR A 47 15.79 8.35 24.88
N ILE A 48 16.67 7.81 25.71
CA ILE A 48 16.31 7.30 27.04
C ILE A 48 16.96 8.22 28.08
N ASN A 49 16.14 8.82 28.92
CA ASN A 49 16.60 9.60 30.06
C ASN A 49 16.29 8.86 31.36
N GLY A 50 17.31 8.77 32.21
CA GLY A 50 17.25 8.13 33.51
C GLY A 50 18.65 7.89 34.05
N PRO A 51 18.77 7.41 35.30
CA PRO A 51 20.06 7.11 35.89
C PRO A 51 20.72 5.91 35.22
N SER A 52 22.05 5.96 35.03
CA SER A 52 22.85 4.85 34.47
C SER A 52 23.27 3.80 35.50
N SER A 53 22.94 4.03 36.77
CA SER A 53 23.25 3.17 37.91
C SER A 53 22.20 3.38 39.00
N GLY A 54 22.00 2.38 39.87
CA GLY A 54 21.05 2.49 40.97
C GLY A 54 21.32 1.49 42.08
N ASP A 55 20.58 1.68 43.17
CA ASP A 55 20.63 0.88 44.39
C ASP A 55 19.58 -0.23 44.39
N ALA A 56 19.92 -1.35 45.02
CA ALA A 56 19.01 -2.48 45.16
C ALA A 56 17.74 -2.08 45.93
N GLY A 57 16.58 -2.51 45.43
CA GLY A 57 15.28 -2.22 46.04
C GLY A 57 14.73 -0.82 45.76
N THR A 58 15.42 0.01 44.97
CA THR A 58 14.96 1.36 44.61
C THR A 58 14.34 1.37 43.23
N SER A 59 13.14 1.95 43.13
CA SER A 59 12.48 2.21 41.84
C SER A 59 13.00 3.51 41.22
N TYR A 60 13.34 3.45 39.94
CA TYR A 60 13.76 4.60 39.15
C TYR A 60 12.79 4.83 38.00
N GLN A 61 12.58 6.09 37.68
CA GLN A 61 11.80 6.49 36.51
C GLN A 61 12.71 6.68 35.32
N TYR A 62 12.25 6.21 34.17
CA TYR A 62 12.88 6.41 32.88
C TYR A 62 11.86 7.03 31.95
N THR A 63 12.32 7.99 31.15
CA THR A 63 11.54 8.54 30.05
C THR A 63 12.15 8.09 28.73
N VAL A 64 11.31 7.65 27.80
CA VAL A 64 11.71 7.22 26.46
C VAL A 64 10.94 8.07 25.46
N GLN A 65 11.65 8.61 24.46
CA GLN A 65 11.05 9.45 23.43
C GLN A 65 11.61 9.07 22.05
N SER A 66 10.72 9.01 21.06
CA SER A 66 11.03 8.84 19.63
C SER A 66 9.98 9.60 18.82
N THR A 67 10.30 9.95 17.59
CA THR A 67 9.41 10.67 16.66
C THR A 67 9.38 9.96 15.32
N ASP A 68 8.20 9.76 14.74
CA ASP A 68 8.04 9.28 13.38
C ASP A 68 7.94 10.47 12.42
N PRO A 69 8.84 10.60 11.42
CA PRO A 69 8.84 11.75 10.50
C PRO A 69 7.66 11.73 9.52
N ASP A 70 7.05 10.58 9.27
CA ASP A 70 5.86 10.43 8.43
C ASP A 70 4.57 10.64 9.23
N GLY A 71 4.68 10.76 10.56
CA GLY A 71 3.57 10.94 11.47
C GLY A 71 2.84 9.64 11.80
N ASP A 72 3.46 8.50 11.51
CA ASP A 72 2.91 7.19 11.85
C ASP A 72 2.91 6.95 13.37
N SER A 73 1.97 6.12 13.81
CA SER A 73 1.90 5.72 15.21
C SER A 73 3.02 4.75 15.56
N ILE A 74 3.88 5.13 16.50
CA ILE A 74 5.06 4.33 16.90
C ILE A 74 4.65 3.07 17.69
N CYS A 75 3.56 3.12 18.46
CA CYS A 75 3.05 1.98 19.23
C CYS A 75 1.53 1.86 19.03
N SER A 76 1.05 0.63 18.83
CA SER A 76 -0.39 0.31 18.96
C SER A 76 -0.69 -0.03 20.42
N ASN A 77 -1.85 0.45 20.90
CA ASN A 77 -2.35 0.19 22.26
C ASN A 77 -2.91 -1.23 22.41
#